data_AF-A0A964MXY7-F1
#
_entry.id   AF-A0A964MXY7-F1
#
_cell.length_a   1.000
_cell.length_b   1.000
_cell.length_c   1.000
_cell.angle_alpha   90.00
_cell.angle_beta   90.00
_cell.angle_gamma   90.00
#
_symmetry.space_group_name_H-M   'P 1'
#
loop_
_entity.id
_entity.type
_entity.pdbx_description
1 polymer ?
#
loop_
_entity_poly.entity_id
_entity_poly.type
_entity_poly.pdbx_seq_one_letter_code
_entity_poly.pdbx_strand_id
1 'polypeptide(L)' 'MRAVATWTAVVENQIVKFEIVGKIDQVETIASGHGVKIRAQLQKAYGKGRWRKLKGVATVRRRTGNFGQLSY' A
#
# COMPACT_ATOMS: atom_id res chain seq x y z
N MET A 1 25.67 -21.29 -31.72
CA MET A 1 25.46 -22.03 -30.46
C MET A 1 26.31 -21.40 -29.35
N ARG A 2 25.78 -20.50 -28.49
CA ARG A 2 26.40 -20.14 -27.21
C ARG A 2 25.37 -19.68 -26.18
N ALA A 3 25.42 -20.39 -25.05
CA ALA A 3 25.05 -20.12 -23.66
C ALA A 3 23.91 -19.15 -23.31
N VAL A 4 22.92 -19.75 -22.63
CA VAL A 4 21.80 -19.18 -21.88
C VAL A 4 22.35 -18.37 -20.70
N ALA A 5 22.08 -17.07 -20.63
CA ALA A 5 22.30 -16.28 -19.43
C ALA A 5 21.03 -16.34 -18.58
N THR A 6 21.05 -17.18 -17.54
CA THR A 6 20.03 -17.26 -16.49
C THR A 6 20.05 -15.97 -15.67
N TRP A 7 19.14 -15.04 -15.97
CA TRP A 7 18.89 -13.88 -15.12
C TRP A 7 17.96 -14.27 -13.98
N THR A 8 18.52 -14.75 -12.87
CA THR A 8 17.80 -14.81 -11.59
C THR A 8 17.89 -13.44 -10.95
N ALA A 9 17.06 -12.49 -11.41
CA ALA A 9 16.92 -11.20 -10.72
C ALA A 9 16.12 -11.41 -9.44
N VAL A 10 16.80 -11.38 -8.29
CA VAL A 10 16.15 -11.21 -6.99
C VAL A 10 15.53 -9.81 -6.99
N VAL A 11 14.21 -9.73 -7.07
CA VAL A 11 13.48 -8.46 -6.96
C VAL A 11 13.58 -8.00 -5.52
N GLU A 12 14.48 -7.05 -5.27
CA GLU A 12 14.65 -6.37 -3.99
C GLU A 12 13.33 -5.67 -3.61
N ASN A 13 12.66 -6.15 -2.56
CA ASN A 13 11.41 -5.58 -2.07
C ASN A 13 11.69 -4.27 -1.31
N GLN A 14 11.70 -3.15 -2.03
CA GLN A 14 11.87 -1.83 -1.43
C GLN A 14 10.62 -1.43 -0.63
N ILE A 15 10.63 -1.67 0.69
CA ILE A 15 9.60 -1.16 1.61
C ILE A 15 9.84 0.34 1.80
N VAL A 16 9.19 1.16 0.97
CA VAL A 16 9.24 2.62 1.10
C VAL A 16 8.55 3.04 2.40
N LYS A 17 9.33 3.56 3.35
CA LYS A 17 8.80 4.14 4.60
C LYS A 17 8.25 5.55 4.31
N PHE A 18 6.96 5.75 4.53
CA PHE A 18 6.31 7.06 4.45
C PHE A 18 5.57 7.37 5.76
N GLU A 19 5.54 8.63 6.15
CA GLU A 19 4.76 9.13 7.28
C GLU A 19 3.60 9.98 6.75
N ILE A 20 2.38 9.79 7.24
CA ILE A 20 1.24 10.67 6.91
C ILE A 20 1.34 11.93 7.78
N VAL A 21 1.45 13.12 7.17
CA VAL A 21 1.69 14.40 7.88
C VAL A 21 0.52 15.37 7.69
N GLY A 22 -0.63 14.88 7.21
CA GLY A 22 -1.81 15.70 6.96
C GLY A 22 -3.11 14.96 7.22
N LYS A 23 -4.22 15.68 7.04
CA LYS A 23 -5.55 15.07 7.02
C LYS A 23 -5.68 14.18 5.77
N ILE A 24 -6.53 13.17 5.89
CA ILE A 24 -6.92 12.34 4.75
C ILE A 24 -8.15 12.99 4.14
N ASP A 25 -7.98 13.58 2.96
CA ASP A 25 -9.04 14.24 2.21
C ASP A 25 -9.67 13.26 1.20
N GLN A 26 -10.82 13.65 0.62
CA GLN A 26 -11.56 12.83 -0.36
C GLN A 26 -11.86 11.40 0.15
N VAL A 27 -12.31 11.31 1.40
CA VAL A 27 -12.62 10.02 2.01
C VAL A 27 -13.88 9.43 1.38
N GLU A 28 -13.72 8.32 0.65
CA GLU A 28 -14.81 7.60 0.00
C GLU A 28 -14.93 6.18 0.58
N THR A 29 -16.16 5.69 0.74
CA THR A 29 -16.39 4.30 1.17
C THR A 29 -16.40 3.38 -0.04
N ILE A 30 -15.31 2.64 -0.26
CA ILE A 30 -15.20 1.65 -1.36
C ILE A 30 -15.96 0.37 -1.01
N ALA A 31 -15.98 -0.02 0.27
CA ALA A 31 -16.70 -1.21 0.71
C ALA A 31 -17.19 -1.09 2.14
N SER A 32 -18.38 -1.62 2.39
CA SER A 32 -18.97 -1.73 3.73
C SER A 32 -19.50 -3.14 3.96
N GLY A 33 -19.49 -3.59 5.22
CA GLY A 33 -20.08 -4.88 5.60
C GLY A 33 -19.47 -6.06 4.84
N HIS A 34 -20.28 -6.79 4.09
CA HIS A 34 -19.85 -7.99 3.35
C HIS A 34 -18.84 -7.71 2.22
N GLY A 35 -18.75 -6.46 1.73
CA GLY A 35 -17.72 -6.07 0.76
C GLY A 35 -16.30 -6.00 1.36
N VAL A 36 -16.19 -5.98 2.69
CA VAL A 36 -14.89 -6.02 3.38
C VAL A 36 -14.47 -7.49 3.54
N LYS A 37 -13.69 -8.01 2.57
CA LYS A 37 -13.24 -9.42 2.55
C LYS A 37 -12.58 -9.88 3.85
N ILE A 38 -11.87 -8.98 4.53
CA ILE A 38 -11.18 -9.26 5.81
C ILE A 38 -12.03 -8.95 7.05
N ARG A 39 -13.34 -8.74 6.90
CA ARG A 39 -14.25 -8.37 8.01
C ARG A 39 -14.14 -9.32 9.19
N ALA A 40 -14.05 -10.63 8.95
CA ALA A 40 -13.94 -11.64 10.00
C ALA A 40 -12.66 -11.47 10.84
N GLN A 41 -11.54 -11.15 10.19
CA GLN A 41 -10.27 -10.90 10.89
C GLN A 41 -10.31 -9.58 11.68
N LEU A 42 -10.87 -8.52 11.10
CA LEU A 42 -11.07 -7.24 11.80
C LEU A 42 -11.97 -7.39 13.01
N GLN A 43 -13.03 -8.21 12.90
CA GLN A 43 -13.90 -8.50 14.03
C GLN A 43 -13.22 -9.31 15.12
N LYS A 44 -12.31 -10.22 14.78
CA LYS A 44 -11.52 -10.98 15.75
C LYS A 44 -10.49 -10.10 16.48
N ALA A 45 -9.82 -9.20 15.76
CA ALA A 45 -8.77 -8.37 16.31
C ALA A 45 -9.30 -7.16 17.10
N TYR A 46 -10.40 -6.56 16.64
CA TYR A 46 -10.91 -5.28 17.15
C TYR A 46 -12.39 -5.33 17.58
N GLY A 47 -13.03 -6.49 17.52
CA GLY A 47 -14.42 -6.68 17.94
C GLY A 47 -15.48 -6.42 16.85
N LYS A 48 -16.74 -6.69 17.21
CA LYS A 48 -17.89 -6.48 16.32
C LYS A 48 -18.09 -4.99 16.06
N GLY A 49 -17.89 -4.57 14.82
CA GLY A 49 -18.06 -3.18 14.40
C GLY A 49 -18.57 -3.05 12.96
N ARG A 50 -19.00 -1.82 12.59
CA ARG A 50 -19.37 -1.44 11.22
C ARG A 50 -18.11 -1.09 10.44
N TRP A 51 -17.31 -2.12 10.13
CA TRP A 51 -16.09 -1.99 9.35
C TRP A 51 -16.36 -1.47 7.95
N ARG A 52 -15.58 -0.49 7.54
CA ARG A 52 -15.64 0.17 6.23
C ARG A 52 -14.23 0.23 5.66
N LYS A 53 -14.08 -0.13 4.39
CA LYS A 53 -12.87 0.11 3.61
C LYS A 53 -13.02 1.49 2.97
N LEU A 54 -12.20 2.43 3.42
CA LEU A 54 -12.20 3.79 2.93
C LEU A 54 -11.03 3.99 1.96
N LYS A 55 -11.27 4.73 0.89
CA LYS A 55 -10.23 5.38 0.09
C LYS A 55 -10.08 6.80 0.59
N GLY A 56 -8.89 7.36 0.52
CA GLY A 56 -8.68 8.78 0.71
C GLY A 56 -7.33 9.19 0.14
N VAL A 57 -7.15 10.48 -0.05
CA VAL A 57 -5.89 11.09 -0.45
C VAL A 57 -5.26 11.71 0.78
N ALA A 58 -4.03 11.32 1.10
CA ALA A 58 -3.32 11.83 2.27
C ALA A 58 -2.01 12.48 1.86
N THR A 59 -1.69 13.63 2.46
CA THR A 59 -0.36 14.22 2.33
C THR A 59 0.65 13.39 3.12
N VAL A 60 1.58 12.74 2.41
CA VAL A 60 2.63 11.93 3.02
C VAL A 60 3.98 12.64 2.93
N ARG A 61 4.72 12.66 4.05
CA ARG A 61 6.12 13.03 4.08
C ARG A 61 6.95 11.76 3.87
N ARG A 62 7.67 11.72 2.76
CA ARG A 62 8.72 10.72 2.55
C ARG A 62 10.00 11.22 3.23
N ARG A 63 10.70 10.33 3.94
CA ARG A 63 12.09 10.60 4.33
C ARG A 63 12.93 10.42 3.07
N THR A 64 13.45 11.53 2.54
CA THR A 64 14.14 11.60 1.26
C THR A 64 15.33 10.65 1.17
N GLY A 65 15.51 10.06 -0.01
CA GLY A 65 16.74 9.38 -0.43
C GLY A 65 16.61 8.83 -1.86
N ASN A 66 16.99 9.64 -2.85
CA ASN A 66 17.02 9.36 -4.30
C ASN A 66 15.69 9.28 -5.07
N PHE A 67 15.29 10.43 -5.61
CA PHE A 67 14.56 10.47 -6.88
C PHE A 67 15.59 10.32 -8.02
N GLY A 68 15.82 9.08 -8.45
CA GLY A 68 16.48 8.82 -9.71
C GLY A 68 15.48 8.96 -10.84
N GLN A 69 15.52 10.09 -11.57
CA GLN A 69 14.91 10.19 -12.88
C GLN A 69 15.92 9.59 -13.87
N LEU A 70 15.69 8.36 -14.32
CA LEU A 70 16.41 7.80 -15.44
C LEU A 70 15.52 7.90 -16.67
N SER A 71 15.81 8.91 -17.49
CA SER A 71 15.44 8.97 -18.89
C SER A 71 16.64 8.51 -19.71
N TYR A 72 16.53 7.35 -20.36
CA TYR A 72 17.01 7.08 -21.71
C TYR A 72 16.26 5.88 -22.27
#